data_AF-A0A7Y4TSS7-F1
#
_entry.id   AF-A0A7Y4TSS7-F1
#
_cell.length_a   1.000
_cell.length_b   1.000
_cell.length_c   1.000
_cell.angle_alpha   90.00
_cell.angle_beta   90.00
_cell.angle_gamma   90.00
#
_symmetry.space_group_name_H-M   'P 1'
#
loop_
_entity.id
_entity.type
_entity.pdbx_description
1 polymer ?
#
loop_
_entity_poly.entity_id
_entity_poly.type
_entity_poly.pdbx_seq_one_letter_code
_entity_poly.pdbx_strand_id
1 'polypeptide(L)'
;MSALFDVRVINKDEKKSTVDLHLTIINPDQKTFYNTKSFALLLLIDPFLGSGSKNPALFKEVPLDDILNFNLDIIKKKESKVIKKVELHDVKNFPLPDLSSYTDDQVRAFWSDKKKLPRAELTITVKDPAFIVHLKKGQSWESGAFNVI
;
A
#
# COMPACT_ATOMS: atom_id res chain seq x y z
N MET A 1 9.27 6.93 12.64
CA MET A 1 8.20 6.82 11.63
C MET A 1 8.28 5.41 11.07
N SER A 2 7.24 4.59 11.22
CA SER A 2 7.20 3.19 10.74
C SER A 2 6.59 3.05 9.33
N ALA A 3 6.14 4.15 8.73
CA ALA A 3 5.60 4.15 7.38
C ALA A 3 6.70 3.97 6.35
N LEU A 4 6.41 3.17 5.32
CA LEU A 4 7.28 2.87 4.19
C LEU A 4 6.81 3.58 2.92
N PHE A 5 5.49 3.74 2.78
CA PHE A 5 4.84 4.34 1.63
C PHE A 5 3.89 5.49 2.02
N ASP A 6 3.85 6.54 1.20
CA ASP A 6 2.69 7.43 1.10
C ASP A 6 1.78 6.87 -0.01
N VAL A 7 0.51 6.68 0.31
CA VAL A 7 -0.47 6.00 -0.54
C VAL A 7 -1.61 6.96 -0.84
N ARG A 8 -2.03 7.03 -2.10
CA ARG A 8 -3.20 7.82 -2.51
C ARG A 8 -4.09 7.05 -3.46
N VAL A 9 -5.40 7.09 -3.24
CA VAL A 9 -6.39 6.55 -4.19
C VAL A 9 -6.54 7.50 -5.36
N ILE A 10 -6.10 7.07 -6.54
CA ILE A 10 -6.22 7.82 -7.80
C ILE A 10 -7.60 7.60 -8.41
N ASN A 11 -8.07 6.36 -8.37
CA ASN A 11 -9.35 6.00 -8.96
C ASN A 11 -9.95 4.78 -8.24
N LYS A 12 -11.28 4.66 -8.31
CA LYS A 12 -12.03 3.54 -7.76
C LYS A 12 -13.19 3.22 -8.70
N ASP A 13 -13.30 1.96 -9.12
CA ASP A 13 -14.39 1.46 -9.97
C ASP A 13 -15.02 0.25 -9.28
N GLU A 14 -16.17 0.47 -8.64
CA GLU A 14 -16.92 -0.58 -7.94
C GLU A 14 -17.56 -1.59 -8.91
N LYS A 15 -17.81 -1.22 -10.18
CA LYS A 15 -18.35 -2.17 -11.17
C LYS A 15 -17.30 -3.18 -11.61
N LYS A 16 -16.04 -2.74 -11.71
CA LYS A 16 -14.90 -3.59 -12.03
C LYS A 16 -14.24 -4.21 -10.81
N SER A 17 -14.66 -3.82 -9.60
CA SER A 17 -14.02 -4.20 -8.34
C SER A 17 -12.53 -3.81 -8.31
N THR A 18 -12.20 -2.63 -8.85
CA THR A 18 -10.82 -2.16 -8.95
C THR A 18 -10.59 -0.86 -8.19
N VAL A 19 -9.39 -0.73 -7.63
CA VAL A 19 -8.88 0.52 -7.08
C VAL A 19 -7.47 0.75 -7.59
N ASP A 20 -7.20 1.97 -8.04
CA ASP A 20 -5.89 2.40 -8.51
C ASP A 20 -5.25 3.28 -7.43
N LEU A 21 -4.09 2.85 -6.95
CA LEU A 21 -3.32 3.53 -5.92
C LEU A 21 -2.05 4.13 -6.51
N HIS A 22 -1.69 5.33 -6.07
CA HIS A 22 -0.37 5.90 -6.27
C HIS A 22 0.44 5.65 -5.01
N LEU A 23 1.59 5.01 -5.17
CA LEU A 23 2.52 4.68 -4.12
C LEU A 23 3.75 5.57 -4.27
N THR A 24 4.18 6.22 -3.20
CA THR A 24 5.47 6.91 -3.11
C THR A 24 6.28 6.30 -1.99
N ILE A 25 7.52 5.88 -2.26
CA ILE A 25 8.43 5.43 -1.20
C ILE A 25 8.87 6.66 -0.42
N ILE A 26 8.62 6.67 0.88
CA ILE A 26 8.95 7.77 1.80
C ILE A 26 9.98 7.39 2.86
N ASN A 27 10.43 6.13 2.84
CA ASN A 27 11.38 5.59 3.81
C ASN A 27 12.57 4.95 3.11
N PRO A 28 13.81 5.27 3.51
CA PRO A 28 15.03 4.70 2.91
C PRO A 28 15.16 3.18 3.07
N ASP A 29 14.50 2.59 4.06
CA ASP A 29 14.54 1.14 4.30
C ASP A 29 13.74 0.37 3.23
N GLN A 30 12.79 1.03 2.57
CA GLN A 30 12.00 0.43 1.50
C GLN A 30 12.71 0.55 0.16
N LYS A 31 13.23 -0.58 -0.34
CA LYS A 31 14.09 -0.62 -1.53
C LYS A 31 13.38 -1.06 -2.81
N THR A 32 12.08 -1.32 -2.78
CA THR A 32 11.34 -1.82 -3.95
C THR A 32 9.85 -1.50 -3.89
N PHE A 33 9.15 -1.68 -5.00
CA PHE A 33 7.70 -1.78 -5.02
C PHE A 33 7.28 -3.26 -5.03
N TYR A 34 6.15 -3.55 -4.41
CA TYR A 34 5.58 -4.89 -4.39
C TYR A 34 4.28 -4.93 -5.19
N ASN A 35 4.01 -6.06 -5.83
CA ASN A 35 2.79 -6.34 -6.57
C ASN A 35 2.14 -7.65 -6.12
N THR A 36 2.38 -8.05 -4.87
CA THR A 36 1.85 -9.28 -4.29
C THR A 36 0.47 -9.03 -3.66
N LYS A 37 -0.29 -10.11 -3.47
CA LYS A 37 -1.63 -10.03 -2.87
C LYS A 37 -1.58 -9.68 -1.38
N SER A 38 -0.61 -10.20 -0.63
CA SER A 38 -0.40 -9.87 0.78
C SER A 38 -0.17 -8.38 0.97
N PHE A 39 0.75 -7.82 0.18
CA PHE A 39 1.03 -6.39 0.17
C PHE A 39 -0.22 -5.56 -0.16
N ALA A 40 -0.93 -5.92 -1.24
CA ALA A 40 -2.16 -5.25 -1.61
C ALA A 40 -3.24 -5.32 -0.51
N LEU A 41 -3.38 -6.47 0.16
CA LEU A 41 -4.32 -6.63 1.27
C LEU A 41 -3.96 -5.71 2.46
N LEU A 42 -2.68 -5.62 2.83
CA LEU A 42 -2.22 -4.70 3.87
C LEU A 42 -2.53 -3.24 3.51
N LEU A 43 -2.27 -2.83 2.27
CA LEU A 43 -2.61 -1.48 1.79
C LEU A 43 -4.10 -1.15 1.93
N LEU A 44 -5.00 -2.11 1.69
CA LEU A 44 -6.44 -1.90 1.86
C LEU A 44 -6.87 -1.82 3.34
N ILE A 45 -6.09 -2.42 4.25
CA ILE A 45 -6.37 -2.50 5.69
C ILE A 45 -5.84 -1.27 6.44
N ASP A 46 -4.65 -0.78 6.09
CA ASP A 46 -3.96 0.31 6.80
C ASP A 46 -4.82 1.56 7.07
N PRO A 47 -5.68 2.02 6.14
CA PRO A 47 -6.59 3.14 6.40
C PRO A 47 -7.46 2.98 7.65
N PHE A 48 -7.76 1.75 8.08
CA PHE A 48 -8.59 1.49 9.25
C PHE A 48 -7.84 1.64 10.57
N LEU A 49 -6.53 1.37 10.59
CA LEU A 49 -5.73 1.32 11.82
C LEU A 49 -5.66 2.69 12.53
N GLY A 50 -5.88 3.78 11.79
CA GLY A 50 -5.88 5.15 12.34
C GLY A 50 -7.22 5.87 12.34
N SER A 51 -8.27 5.38 11.66
CA SER A 51 -9.46 6.21 11.33
C SER A 51 -10.77 5.79 11.99
N GLY A 52 -10.81 4.68 12.74
CA GLY A 52 -12.06 4.17 13.35
C GLY A 52 -13.16 3.79 12.34
N SER A 53 -12.89 3.95 11.03
CA SER A 53 -13.75 3.49 9.95
C SER A 53 -13.77 1.98 9.92
N LYS A 54 -14.92 1.39 9.56
CA LYS A 54 -15.08 -0.06 9.51
C LYS A 54 -15.50 -0.49 8.12
N ASN A 55 -14.84 -1.51 7.59
CA ASN A 55 -15.35 -2.27 6.45
C ASN A 55 -15.75 -3.67 6.94
N PRO A 56 -17.06 -3.90 7.19
CA PRO A 56 -17.54 -5.17 7.71
C PRO A 56 -17.20 -6.37 6.80
N ALA A 57 -17.18 -6.17 5.48
CA ALA A 57 -16.86 -7.24 4.54
C ALA A 57 -15.40 -7.67 4.69
N LEU A 58 -14.49 -6.71 4.76
CA LEU A 58 -13.06 -6.98 4.89
C LEU A 58 -12.73 -7.59 6.26
N PHE A 59 -13.32 -7.08 7.34
CA PHE A 59 -13.12 -7.60 8.69
C PHE A 59 -13.76 -8.96 8.95
N LYS A 60 -14.74 -9.38 8.13
CA LYS A 60 -15.25 -10.74 8.16
C LYS A 60 -14.22 -11.75 7.65
N GLU A 61 -13.42 -11.36 6.65
CA GLU A 61 -12.38 -12.24 6.09
C GLU A 61 -11.08 -12.18 6.89
N VAL A 62 -10.71 -10.97 7.34
CA VAL A 62 -9.50 -10.69 8.13
C VAL A 62 -9.90 -9.94 9.40
N PRO A 63 -10.14 -10.64 10.51
CA PRO A 63 -10.55 -10.02 11.77
C PRO A 63 -9.57 -8.94 12.24
N LEU A 64 -10.10 -7.87 12.84
CA LEU A 64 -9.29 -6.76 13.33
C LEU A 64 -8.26 -7.21 14.37
N ASP A 65 -8.61 -8.14 15.25
CA ASP A 65 -7.69 -8.66 16.27
C ASP A 65 -6.47 -9.34 15.64
N ASP A 66 -6.65 -10.06 14.53
CA ASP A 66 -5.54 -10.67 13.81
C ASP A 66 -4.62 -9.63 13.17
N ILE A 67 -5.19 -8.51 12.68
CA ILE A 67 -4.44 -7.39 12.12
C ILE A 67 -3.62 -6.71 13.23
N LEU A 68 -4.26 -6.40 14.37
CA LEU A 68 -3.63 -5.71 15.50
C LEU A 68 -2.53 -6.55 16.17
N ASN A 69 -2.69 -7.88 16.18
CA ASN A 69 -1.69 -8.81 16.67
C ASN A 69 -0.61 -9.16 15.64
N PHE A 70 -0.59 -8.49 14.47
CA PHE A 70 0.36 -8.76 13.39
C PHE A 70 0.43 -10.25 13.00
N ASN A 71 -0.73 -10.93 12.96
CA ASN A 71 -0.82 -12.33 12.56
C ASN A 71 -0.63 -12.46 11.04
N LEU A 72 0.61 -12.39 10.57
CA LEU A 72 0.93 -12.38 9.13
C LEU A 72 0.48 -13.66 8.41
N ASP A 73 0.38 -14.78 9.12
CA ASP A 73 -0.12 -16.04 8.58
C ASP A 73 -1.57 -15.92 8.09
N ILE A 74 -2.41 -15.14 8.79
CA ILE A 74 -3.78 -14.95 8.33
C ILE A 74 -3.84 -14.10 7.07
N ILE A 75 -2.99 -13.07 6.96
CA ILE A 75 -2.92 -12.20 5.79
C ILE A 75 -2.57 -13.05 4.58
N LYS A 76 -1.52 -13.87 4.68
CA LYS A 76 -1.09 -14.79 3.62
C LYS A 76 -2.15 -15.83 3.27
N LYS A 77 -2.86 -16.39 4.26
CA LYS A 77 -3.93 -17.38 4.01
C LYS A 77 -5.18 -16.77 3.38
N LYS A 78 -5.48 -15.49 3.66
CA LYS A 78 -6.73 -14.83 3.26
C LYS A 78 -6.57 -13.91 2.05
N GLU A 79 -5.35 -13.54 1.68
CA GLU A 79 -5.07 -12.63 0.56
C GLU A 79 -5.81 -13.05 -0.72
N SER A 80 -5.85 -14.34 -1.04
CA SER A 80 -6.46 -14.84 -2.27
C SER A 80 -7.99 -14.94 -2.18
N LYS A 81 -8.58 -14.76 -1.00
CA LYS A 81 -10.04 -14.62 -0.82
C LYS A 81 -10.51 -13.19 -1.07
N VAL A 82 -9.65 -12.20 -0.81
CA VAL A 82 -9.96 -10.77 -0.99
C VAL A 82 -9.45 -10.26 -2.33
N ILE A 83 -8.19 -10.53 -2.65
CA ILE A 83 -7.48 -10.01 -3.80
C ILE A 83 -7.53 -10.99 -4.97
N LYS A 84 -8.10 -10.54 -6.08
CA LYS A 84 -8.15 -11.29 -7.35
C LYS A 84 -6.83 -11.12 -8.10
N LYS A 85 -6.40 -9.87 -8.30
CA LYS A 85 -5.23 -9.52 -9.12
C LYS A 85 -4.59 -8.24 -8.59
N VAL A 86 -3.28 -8.12 -8.75
CA VAL A 86 -2.49 -6.93 -8.41
C VAL A 86 -1.54 -6.67 -9.57
N GLU A 87 -1.49 -5.42 -10.02
CA GLU A 87 -0.66 -5.02 -11.14
C GLU A 87 0.06 -3.71 -10.82
N LEU A 88 1.35 -3.66 -11.12
CA LEU A 88 2.20 -2.49 -10.90
C LEU A 88 2.50 -1.84 -12.24
N HIS A 89 2.34 -0.53 -12.30
CA HIS A 89 2.42 0.28 -13.51
C HIS A 89 3.16 1.60 -13.22
N ASP A 90 3.55 2.30 -14.29
CA ASP A 90 4.11 3.67 -14.25
C ASP A 90 5.19 3.92 -13.18
N VAL A 91 6.10 2.96 -13.02
CA VAL A 91 7.21 3.08 -12.07
C VAL A 91 8.16 4.20 -12.52
N LYS A 92 8.39 5.18 -11.66
CA LYS A 92 9.24 6.36 -11.92
C LYS A 92 10.24 6.58 -10.80
N ASN A 93 11.39 7.17 -11.14
CA ASN A 93 12.49 7.44 -10.22
C ASN A 93 12.97 6.19 -9.46
N PHE A 94 12.97 5.03 -10.14
CA PHE A 94 13.38 3.75 -9.60
C PHE A 94 14.25 2.99 -10.63
N PRO A 95 15.30 2.25 -10.23
CA PRO A 95 15.77 2.01 -8.87
C PRO A 95 16.27 3.28 -8.17
N LEU A 96 16.31 3.24 -6.83
CA LEU A 96 16.90 4.32 -6.04
C LEU A 96 18.36 4.54 -6.46
N PRO A 97 18.84 5.80 -6.52
CA PRO A 97 20.26 6.05 -6.69
C PRO A 97 21.05 5.49 -5.51
N ASP A 98 22.34 5.23 -5.72
CA ASP A 98 23.22 4.81 -4.63
C ASP A 98 23.50 5.98 -3.68
N LEU A 99 22.67 6.07 -2.65
CA LEU A 99 22.75 7.09 -1.60
C LEU A 99 23.94 6.89 -0.66
N SER A 100 24.66 5.76 -0.72
CA SER A 100 25.83 5.54 0.15
C SER A 100 27.00 6.48 -0.17
N SER A 101 27.02 7.01 -1.39
CA SER A 101 28.00 7.99 -1.87
C SER A 101 27.65 9.44 -1.56
N TYR A 102 26.45 9.69 -1.01
CA TYR A 102 25.93 11.03 -0.76
C TYR A 102 26.32 11.49 0.65
N THR A 103 26.48 12.80 0.84
CA THR A 103 26.56 13.37 2.19
C THR A 103 25.19 13.35 2.86
N ASP A 104 25.14 13.44 4.19
CA ASP A 104 23.89 13.50 4.95
C ASP A 104 22.95 14.61 4.45
N ASP A 105 23.49 15.78 4.08
CA ASP A 105 22.71 16.89 3.54
C ASP A 105 22.11 16.56 2.16
N GLN A 106 22.86 15.87 1.31
CA GLN A 106 22.38 15.42 0.01
C GLN A 106 21.29 14.34 0.16
N VAL A 107 21.45 13.42 1.11
CA VAL A 107 20.44 12.42 1.45
C VAL A 107 19.17 13.10 1.95
N ARG A 108 19.28 14.04 2.89
CA ARG A 108 18.13 14.83 3.39
C ARG A 108 17.45 15.63 2.28
N ALA A 109 18.23 16.25 1.40
CA ALA A 109 17.70 16.99 0.26
C ALA A 109 16.97 16.08 -0.74
N PHE A 110 17.49 14.88 -1.00
CA PHE A 110 16.83 13.88 -1.83
C PHE A 110 15.47 13.48 -1.26
N TRP A 111 15.41 13.10 0.03
CA TRP A 111 14.17 12.68 0.68
C TRP A 111 13.17 13.81 0.91
N SER A 112 13.62 15.07 0.92
CA SER A 112 12.74 16.24 1.01
C SER A 112 12.12 16.64 -0.33
N ASP A 113 12.73 16.26 -1.45
CA ASP A 113 12.21 16.57 -2.79
C ASP A 113 11.21 15.51 -3.27
N LYS A 114 9.93 15.76 -3.02
CA LYS A 114 8.81 14.89 -3.43
C LYS A 114 8.81 14.53 -4.93
N LYS A 115 9.45 15.33 -5.80
CA LYS A 115 9.51 15.03 -7.24
C LYS A 115 10.56 13.97 -7.58
N LYS A 116 11.57 13.80 -6.73
CA LYS A 116 12.66 12.82 -6.90
C LYS A 116 12.37 11.48 -6.23
N LEU A 117 11.38 11.44 -5.33
CA LEU A 117 11.01 10.19 -4.66
C LEU A 117 10.56 9.12 -5.67
N PRO A 118 10.91 7.85 -5.43
CA PRO A 118 10.39 6.73 -6.20
C PRO A 118 8.88 6.65 -6.06
N ARG A 119 8.19 6.42 -7.18
CA ARG A 119 6.74 6.28 -7.20
C ARG A 119 6.28 5.27 -8.25
N ALA A 120 5.10 4.70 -8.02
CA ALA A 120 4.46 3.77 -8.93
C ALA A 120 2.93 3.83 -8.80
N GLU A 121 2.23 3.32 -9.80
CA GLU A 121 0.80 3.07 -9.73
C GLU A 121 0.54 1.58 -9.51
N LEU A 122 -0.39 1.26 -8.61
CA LEU A 122 -0.78 -0.10 -8.27
C LEU A 122 -2.28 -0.25 -8.49
N THR A 123 -2.67 -1.10 -9.43
CA THR A 123 -4.06 -1.49 -9.64
C THR A 123 -4.34 -2.75 -8.84
N ILE A 124 -5.30 -2.67 -7.91
CA ILE A 124 -5.77 -3.80 -7.12
C ILE A 124 -7.17 -4.17 -7.60
N THR A 125 -7.33 -5.40 -8.07
CA THR A 125 -8.65 -5.99 -8.33
C THR A 125 -9.05 -6.88 -7.16
N VAL A 126 -10.17 -6.55 -6.51
CA VAL A 126 -10.74 -7.35 -5.42
C VAL A 126 -11.82 -8.30 -5.95
N LYS A 127 -12.10 -9.37 -5.20
CA LYS A 127 -13.13 -10.37 -5.58
C LYS A 127 -14.55 -9.88 -5.36
N ASP A 128 -14.75 -9.02 -4.38
CA ASP A 128 -16.04 -8.40 -4.05
C ASP A 128 -15.82 -6.88 -3.91
N PRO A 129 -16.60 -6.03 -4.61
CA PRO A 129 -16.45 -4.58 -4.50
C PRO A 129 -16.69 -4.07 -3.07
N ALA A 130 -17.40 -4.83 -2.22
CA ALA A 130 -17.55 -4.56 -0.80
C ALA A 130 -16.20 -4.35 -0.08
N PHE A 131 -15.12 -4.96 -0.56
CA PHE A 131 -13.78 -4.84 0.04
C PHE A 131 -13.10 -3.48 -0.20
N ILE A 132 -13.62 -2.63 -1.10
CA ILE A 132 -13.02 -1.31 -1.40
C ILE A 132 -13.99 -0.15 -1.16
N VAL A 133 -15.18 -0.40 -0.60
CA VAL A 133 -16.22 0.63 -0.40
C VAL A 133 -15.76 1.76 0.51
N HIS A 134 -14.91 1.44 1.49
CA HIS A 134 -14.36 2.38 2.45
C HIS A 134 -13.38 3.39 1.83
N LEU A 135 -12.80 3.03 0.68
CA LEU A 135 -11.86 3.90 -0.02
C LEU A 135 -12.60 4.97 -0.82
N LYS A 136 -12.06 6.18 -0.79
CA LYS A 136 -12.57 7.32 -1.56
C LYS A 136 -11.49 7.83 -2.50
N LYS A 137 -11.87 8.22 -3.71
CA LYS A 137 -10.95 8.90 -4.63
C LYS A 137 -10.35 10.14 -3.97
N GLY A 138 -9.03 10.31 -4.08
CA GLY A 138 -8.29 11.39 -3.43
C GLY A 138 -7.91 11.14 -1.97
N GLN A 139 -8.41 10.08 -1.34
CA GLN A 139 -7.98 9.68 0.00
C GLN A 139 -6.50 9.29 -0.01
N SER A 140 -5.77 9.69 1.03
CA SER A 140 -4.38 9.32 1.23
C SER A 140 -4.08 8.90 2.66
N TRP A 141 -3.07 8.05 2.84
CA TRP A 141 -2.57 7.61 4.13
C TRP A 141 -1.11 7.18 4.01
N GLU A 142 -0.41 7.21 5.13
CA GLU A 142 0.90 6.57 5.26
C GLU A 142 0.71 5.09 5.60
N SER A 143 1.47 4.22 4.93
CA SER A 143 1.35 2.77 5.05
C SER A 143 2.69 2.15 5.43
N GLY A 144 2.64 1.25 6.40
CA GLY A 144 3.75 0.37 6.77
C GLY A 144 3.71 -0.97 6.03
N ALA A 145 2.86 -1.12 5.02
CA ALA A 145 2.67 -2.38 4.30
C ALA A 145 3.99 -2.87 3.69
N PHE A 146 4.23 -4.17 3.81
CA PHE A 146 5.39 -4.85 3.27
C PHE A 146 4.95 -6.16 2.62
N ASN A 147 5.85 -6.80 1.88
CA ASN A 147 5.55 -8.10 1.29
C ASN A 147 5.68 -9.22 2.34
N VAL A 148 4.59 -9.94 2.60
CA VAL A 148 4.61 -11.15 3.45
C VAL A 148 5.05 -12.33 2.58
N ILE A 149 6.26 -12.84 2.82
CA ILE A 149 6.89 -13.94 2.06
C ILE A 149 6.40 -15.29 2.53
#